data_AF-A0A4U3AWU0-F1
#
_entry.id   AF-A0A4U3AWU0-F1
#
_cell.length_a   1.000
_cell.length_b   1.000
_cell.length_c   1.000
_cell.angle_alpha   90.00
_cell.angle_beta   90.00
_cell.angle_gamma   90.00
#
_symmetry.space_group_name_H-M   'P 1'
#
loop_
_entity.id
_entity.type
_entity.pdbx_description
1 polymer ?
#
loop_
_entity_poly.entity_id
_entity_poly.type
_entity_poly.pdbx_seq_one_letter_code
_entity_poly.pdbx_strand_id
1 'polypeptide(L)'
;MLYRMIVFIVTSVSIFLFSHSSVFAHTSVVGITPKEGEVLTVQPEQIILEFSEPVTGNVVNIELLDPSAKRVQVSKVEILDNPTKIKVKIPNLNNGTYTVRWS
;
A
#
# COMPACT_ATOMS: atom_id res chain seq x y z
N MET A 1 -47.86 24.18 -16.42
CA MET A 1 -46.54 23.99 -17.06
C MET A 1 -45.40 24.07 -16.03
N LEU A 2 -45.38 25.07 -15.15
CA LEU A 2 -44.37 25.27 -14.10
C LEU A 2 -44.16 24.08 -13.14
N TYR A 3 -45.24 23.46 -12.64
CA TYR A 3 -45.16 22.31 -11.72
C TYR A 3 -44.42 21.11 -12.32
N ARG A 4 -44.67 20.81 -13.60
CA ARG A 4 -44.01 19.70 -14.33
C ARG A 4 -42.50 19.97 -14.49
N MET A 5 -42.13 21.23 -14.69
CA MET A 5 -40.73 21.65 -14.81
C MET A 5 -39.99 21.53 -13.47
N ILE A 6 -40.64 21.94 -12.37
CA ILE A 6 -40.06 21.83 -11.01
C ILE A 6 -39.84 20.35 -10.64
N VAL A 7 -40.82 19.49 -10.90
CA VAL A 7 -40.68 18.04 -10.65
C VAL A 7 -39.51 17.47 -11.44
N PHE A 8 -39.38 17.83 -12.72
CA PHE A 8 -38.28 17.35 -13.55
C PHE A 8 -36.91 17.80 -13.02
N ILE A 9 -36.79 19.05 -12.59
CA ILE A 9 -35.55 19.59 -12.01
C ILE A 9 -35.21 18.87 -10.70
N VAL A 10 -36.17 18.70 -9.80
CA VAL A 10 -35.95 18.03 -8.51
C VAL A 10 -35.57 16.57 -8.70
N THR A 11 -36.22 15.85 -9.63
CA THR A 11 -35.87 14.47 -9.96
C THR A 11 -34.48 14.38 -10.57
N SER A 12 -34.14 15.25 -11.52
CA SER A 12 -32.83 15.25 -12.17
C SER A 12 -31.70 15.59 -11.19
N VAL A 13 -31.92 16.54 -10.27
CA VAL A 13 -30.98 16.88 -9.20
C VAL A 13 -30.83 15.71 -8.22
N SER A 14 -31.93 15.05 -7.85
CA SER A 14 -31.87 13.89 -6.95
C SER A 14 -31.01 12.77 -7.56
N ILE A 15 -31.23 12.43 -8.83
CA ILE A 15 -30.45 11.39 -9.52
C ILE A 15 -28.95 11.72 -9.50
N PHE A 16 -28.59 12.98 -9.72
CA PHE A 16 -27.20 13.44 -9.74
C PHE A 16 -26.53 13.41 -8.35
N LEU A 17 -27.29 13.69 -7.28
CA LEU A 17 -26.78 13.65 -5.91
C LEU A 17 -26.53 12.22 -5.42
N PHE A 18 -27.29 11.24 -5.92
CA PHE A 18 -27.15 9.83 -5.52
C PHE A 18 -26.20 9.02 -6.43
N SER A 19 -25.70 9.59 -7.53
CA SER A 19 -24.74 8.93 -8.41
C SER A 19 -23.28 9.08 -7.93
N HIS A 20 -22.99 8.64 -6.71
CA HIS A 20 -21.60 8.53 -6.25
C HIS A 20 -21.08 7.12 -6.51
N SER A 21 -20.15 6.97 -7.45
CA SER A 21 -19.34 5.76 -7.60
C SER A 21 -18.24 5.76 -6.53
N SER A 22 -18.18 4.72 -5.70
CA SER A 22 -17.06 4.53 -4.79
C SER A 22 -15.80 4.21 -5.62
N VAL A 23 -14.86 5.13 -5.65
CA VAL A 23 -13.53 4.91 -6.24
C VAL A 23 -12.62 4.45 -5.11
N PHE A 24 -12.23 3.17 -5.13
CA PHE A 24 -11.25 2.64 -4.18
C PHE A 24 -9.85 3.08 -4.60
N ALA A 25 -9.37 4.20 -4.04
CA ALA A 25 -8.02 4.73 -4.28
C ALA A 25 -6.98 4.18 -3.27
N HIS A 26 -7.13 2.93 -2.84
CA HIS A 26 -6.42 2.38 -1.68
C HIS A 26 -5.84 1.01 -1.99
N THR A 27 -4.83 0.97 -2.88
CA THR A 27 -3.96 -0.20 -3.01
C THR A 27 -3.54 -0.66 -1.62
N SER A 28 -3.83 -1.92 -1.29
CA SER A 28 -3.66 -2.47 0.04
C SER A 28 -2.59 -3.56 -0.01
N VAL A 29 -1.78 -3.68 1.03
CA VAL A 29 -0.82 -4.79 1.13
C VAL A 29 -1.59 -6.08 1.43
N VAL A 30 -1.47 -7.05 0.53
CA VAL A 30 -2.10 -8.38 0.63
C VAL A 30 -1.10 -9.49 0.98
N GLY A 31 0.20 -9.20 0.90
CA GLY A 31 1.26 -10.15 1.25
C GLY A 31 2.55 -9.46 1.68
N ILE A 32 3.26 -10.08 2.63
CA ILE A 32 4.54 -9.61 3.16
C ILE A 32 5.49 -10.81 3.28
N THR A 33 6.74 -10.64 2.86
CA THR A 33 7.81 -11.62 3.07
C THR A 33 9.06 -10.88 3.58
N PRO A 34 9.64 -11.23 4.74
CA PRO A 34 9.17 -12.23 5.72
C PRO A 34 7.76 -11.93 6.25
N LYS A 35 7.03 -12.95 6.70
CA LYS A 35 5.68 -12.77 7.23
C LYS A 35 5.70 -11.94 8.52
N GLU A 36 4.60 -11.26 8.81
CA GLU A 36 4.44 -10.57 10.07
C GLU A 36 4.59 -11.53 11.26
N GLY A 37 5.43 -11.17 12.22
CA GLY A 37 5.74 -11.99 13.39
C GLY A 37 6.61 -13.23 13.09
N GLU A 38 7.10 -13.41 11.86
CA GLU A 38 7.98 -14.53 11.53
C GLU A 38 9.34 -14.40 12.23
N VAL A 39 9.77 -15.49 12.88
CA VAL A 39 11.08 -15.59 13.51
C VAL A 39 11.98 -16.41 12.60
N LEU A 40 13.03 -15.77 12.07
CA LEU A 40 13.99 -16.39 11.16
C LEU A 40 15.27 -16.77 11.89
N THR A 41 15.81 -17.95 11.58
CA THR A 41 17.13 -18.40 12.07
C THR A 41 18.29 -17.90 11.21
N VAL A 42 17.98 -17.50 9.97
CA VAL A 42 18.91 -16.92 9.00
C VAL A 42 18.38 -15.57 8.57
N GLN A 43 19.25 -14.57 8.50
CA GLN A 43 18.87 -13.24 8.07
C GLN A 43 18.28 -13.28 6.63
N PRO A 44 17.14 -12.60 6.38
CA PRO A 44 16.62 -12.46 5.02
C PRO A 44 17.44 -11.45 4.22
N GLU A 45 17.54 -11.65 2.90
CA GLU A 45 18.26 -10.72 2.02
C GLU A 45 17.42 -9.49 1.63
N GLN A 46 16.10 -9.61 1.71
CA GLN A 46 15.16 -8.63 1.21
C GLN A 46 13.82 -8.68 1.96
N ILE A 47 13.08 -7.60 1.83
CA ILE A 47 11.67 -7.51 2.20
C ILE A 47 10.87 -7.36 0.92
N ILE A 48 9.80 -8.13 0.78
CA ILE A 48 8.87 -8.10 -0.35
C ILE A 48 7.48 -7.73 0.16
N LEU A 49 6.86 -6.75 -0.49
CA LEU A 49 5.45 -6.40 -0.28
C LEU A 49 4.67 -6.71 -1.56
N GLU A 50 3.53 -7.36 -1.39
CA GLU A 50 2.54 -7.62 -2.43
C GLU A 50 1.30 -6.77 -2.18
N PHE A 51 0.87 -6.05 -3.21
CA PHE A 51 -0.26 -5.15 -3.20
C PHE A 51 -1.46 -5.78 -3.94
N SER A 52 -2.67 -5.36 -3.58
CA SER A 52 -3.91 -5.77 -4.27
C SER A 52 -3.98 -5.27 -5.71
N GLU A 53 -3.24 -4.22 -6.03
CA GLU A 53 -3.22 -3.56 -7.34
C GLU A 53 -1.78 -3.21 -7.74
N PRO A 54 -1.49 -3.03 -9.04
CA PRO A 54 -0.19 -2.56 -9.51
C PRO A 54 0.23 -1.24 -8.86
N VAL A 55 1.50 -1.14 -8.46
CA VAL A 55 2.09 0.06 -7.86
C VAL A 55 3.27 0.56 -8.69
N THR A 56 3.59 1.84 -8.56
CA THR A 56 4.81 2.42 -9.15
C THR A 56 5.85 2.60 -8.06
N GLY A 57 7.08 2.11 -8.26
CA GLY A 57 8.12 2.10 -7.23
C GLY A 57 8.56 3.47 -6.72
N ASN A 58 8.22 4.56 -7.41
CA ASN A 58 8.48 5.94 -6.97
C ASN A 58 7.40 6.52 -6.06
N VAL A 59 6.26 5.84 -5.87
CA VAL A 59 5.21 6.28 -4.94
C VAL A 59 5.19 5.50 -3.64
N VAL A 60 5.86 4.34 -3.57
CA VAL A 60 5.94 3.53 -2.36
C VAL A 60 7.23 3.84 -1.59
N ASN A 61 7.09 4.12 -0.30
CA ASN A 61 8.22 4.24 0.62
C ASN A 61 8.22 3.05 1.59
N ILE A 62 9.41 2.49 1.86
CA ILE A 62 9.60 1.44 2.87
C ILE A 62 10.61 1.93 3.90
N GLU A 63 10.25 1.84 5.18
CA GLU A 63 11.13 2.09 6.31
C GLU A 63 11.34 0.81 7.12
N LEU A 64 12.61 0.49 7.38
CA LEU A 64 13.00 -0.56 8.30
C LEU A 64 13.47 0.08 9.61
N LEU A 65 12.89 -0.34 10.73
CA LEU A 65 13.27 0.11 12.07
C LEU A 65 13.91 -1.04 12.84
N ASP A 66 15.02 -0.73 13.51
CA ASP A 66 15.72 -1.65 14.41
C ASP A 66 14.99 -1.80 15.76
N PRO A 67 15.45 -2.69 16.67
CA PRO A 67 14.85 -2.86 17.99
C PRO A 67 14.81 -1.60 18.86
N SER A 68 15.64 -0.60 18.55
CA SER A 68 15.69 0.70 19.23
C SER A 68 14.86 1.76 18.51
N ALA A 69 14.00 1.35 17.58
CA ALA A 69 13.18 2.20 16.72
C ALA A 69 13.98 3.17 15.81
N LYS A 70 15.26 2.88 15.57
CA LYS A 70 16.11 3.66 14.67
C LYS A 70 15.96 3.14 13.24
N ARG A 71 15.93 4.07 12.29
CA ARG A 71 15.90 3.74 10.85
C ARG A 71 17.18 3.02 10.42
N VAL A 72 16.99 1.91 9.73
CA VAL A 72 18.02 1.17 9.00
C VAL A 72 17.90 1.51 7.52
N GLN A 73 19.02 1.87 6.90
CA GLN A 73 19.06 2.19 5.47
C GLN A 73 18.82 0.90 4.66
N VAL A 74 17.80 0.92 3.79
CA VAL A 74 17.52 -0.14 2.82
C VAL A 74 17.85 0.35 1.40
N SER A 75 17.85 -0.57 0.42
CA SER A 75 17.96 -0.17 -0.98
C SER A 75 16.75 0.67 -1.43
N LYS A 76 16.86 1.28 -2.61
CA LYS A 76 15.69 1.81 -3.30
C LYS A 76 14.68 0.68 -3.58
N VAL A 77 13.40 1.04 -3.59
CA VAL A 77 12.31 0.15 -3.99
C VAL A 77 12.50 -0.27 -5.45
N GLU A 78 12.47 -1.58 -5.68
CA GLU A 78 12.47 -2.21 -7.01
C GLU A 78 11.10 -2.85 -7.25
N ILE A 79 10.45 -2.54 -8.37
CA ILE A 79 9.26 -3.27 -8.83
C ILE A 79 9.73 -4.61 -9.44
N LEU A 80 9.08 -5.71 -9.07
CA LEU A 80 9.34 -7.02 -9.69
C LEU A 80 8.61 -7.17 -11.03
N ASP A 81 8.81 -8.29 -11.73
CA ASP A 81 8.18 -8.55 -13.03
C ASP A 81 6.64 -8.42 -13.00
N ASN A 82 6.04 -8.72 -11.85
CA ASN A 82 4.65 -8.39 -11.56
C ASN A 82 4.57 -7.02 -10.84
N PRO A 83 3.90 -6.01 -11.42
CA PRO A 83 3.85 -4.67 -10.84
C PRO A 83 3.04 -4.59 -9.53
N THR A 84 2.41 -5.68 -9.07
CA THR A 84 1.83 -5.75 -7.73
C THR A 84 2.85 -6.07 -6.64
N LYS A 85 4.11 -6.41 -7.00
CA LYS A 85 5.16 -6.78 -6.04
C LYS A 85 6.32 -5.82 -6.10
N ILE A 86 6.77 -5.41 -4.93
CA ILE A 86 7.99 -4.63 -4.77
C ILE A 86 8.95 -5.34 -3.82
N LYS A 87 10.23 -5.03 -3.96
CA LYS A 87 11.27 -5.48 -3.03
C LYS A 87 12.18 -4.34 -2.62
N VAL A 88 12.74 -4.47 -1.42
CA VAL A 88 13.91 -3.73 -0.96
C VAL A 88 14.92 -4.71 -0.39
N LYS A 89 16.19 -4.51 -0.74
CA LYS A 89 17.30 -5.26 -0.14
C LYS A 89 17.63 -4.65 1.21
N ILE A 90 17.94 -5.51 2.17
CA ILE A 90 18.32 -5.08 3.52
C ILE A 90 19.82 -5.29 3.74
N PRO A 91 20.49 -4.41 4.50
CA PRO A 91 21.91 -4.59 4.83
C PRO A 91 22.08 -5.74 5.82
N ASN A 92 23.32 -6.09 6.18
CA ASN A 92 23.55 -7.06 7.26
C ASN A 92 22.96 -6.52 8.58
N LEU A 93 22.18 -7.34 9.27
CA LEU A 93 21.45 -6.98 10.48
C LEU A 93 21.99 -7.77 11.68
N ASN A 94 21.90 -7.17 12.86
CA ASN A 94 22.08 -7.90 14.11
C ASN A 94 20.80 -8.68 14.43
N ASN A 95 20.90 -9.68 15.30
CA ASN A 95 19.71 -10.37 15.79
C ASN A 95 18.82 -9.40 16.59
N GLY A 96 17.51 -9.46 16.34
CA GLY A 96 16.53 -8.67 17.04
C GLY A 96 15.18 -8.61 16.32
N THR A 97 14.22 -7.92 16.93
CA THR A 97 12.92 -7.64 16.33
C THR A 97 12.98 -6.37 15.51
N TYR A 98 12.61 -6.46 14.24
CA TYR A 98 12.58 -5.34 13.32
C TYR A 98 11.14 -5.00 12.94
N THR A 99 10.88 -3.73 12.67
CA THR A 99 9.57 -3.24 12.22
C THR A 99 9.67 -2.71 10.80
N VAL A 100 8.80 -3.19 9.92
CA VAL A 100 8.66 -2.68 8.54
C VAL A 100 7.46 -1.75 8.49
N ARG A 101 7.65 -0.54 7.95
CA ARG A 101 6.57 0.43 7.68
C ARG A 101 6.54 0.76 6.19
N TRP A 102 5.35 1.01 5.66
CA TRP A 102 5.14 1.40 4.28
C TRP A 102 4.11 2.54 4.17
N SER A 103 4.22 3.32 3.11
CA SER A 103 3.30 4.40 2.73
C SER A 103 3.30 4.64 1.23
#